data_AF-A0A1Y0VST1-F1
#
_entry.id   AF-A0A1Y0VST1-F1
#
_cell.length_a   1.000
_cell.length_b   1.000
_cell.length_c   1.000
_cell.angle_alpha   90.00
_cell.angle_beta   90.00
_cell.angle_gamma   90.00
#
_symmetry.space_group_name_H-M   'P 1'
#
loop_
_entity.id
_entity.type
_entity.pdbx_description
1 polymer ?
#
loop_
_entity_poly.entity_id
_entity_poly.type
_entity_poly.pdbx_seq_one_letter_code
_entity_poly.pdbx_strand_id
1 'polypeptide(L)'
;MIVIINEDYQVKVDNYANYTLLKAVRDESGAIKTGKDNSPMLATKGYYSNMSRALNACIHLMLEDKYDVMELTQYLDELERLEAKFRPVMKRFREGD
;
A
#
# COMPACT_ATOMS: atom_id res chain seq x y z
N MET A 1 -8.57 6.95 11.50
CA MET A 1 -7.73 5.82 11.93
C MET A 1 -6.61 5.62 10.90
N ILE A 2 -5.42 5.16 11.29
CA ILE A 2 -4.33 4.84 10.34
C ILE A 2 -4.01 3.36 10.47
N VAL A 3 -3.91 2.66 9.33
CA VAL A 3 -3.51 1.26 9.23
C VAL A 3 -2.16 1.20 8.52
N ILE A 4 -1.12 0.76 9.23
CA ILE A 4 0.23 0.64 8.69
C ILE A 4 0.34 -0.71 7.96
N ILE A 5 0.77 -0.70 6.70
CA ILE A 5 0.97 -1.90 5.89
C ILE A 5 2.42 -2.39 6.02
N ASN A 6 3.38 -1.47 5.82
CA ASN A 6 4.80 -1.67 6.02
C ASN A 6 5.49 -0.30 6.25
N GLU A 7 6.82 -0.23 6.14
CA GLU A 7 7.56 1.03 6.30
C GLU A 7 7.21 2.10 5.26
N ASP A 8 6.76 1.70 4.07
CA ASP A 8 6.48 2.59 2.96
C ASP A 8 5.00 2.93 2.80
N TYR A 9 4.10 2.05 3.22
CA TYR A 9 2.69 2.14 2.88
C TYR A 9 1.79 2.14 4.10
N GLN A 10 0.81 3.02 4.08
CA GLN A 10 -0.26 3.05 5.07
C GLN A 10 -1.59 3.48 4.44
N VAL A 11 -2.68 3.08 5.07
CA VAL A 11 -4.03 3.50 4.70
C VAL A 11 -4.60 4.36 5.81
N LYS A 12 -4.96 5.59 5.47
CA LYS A 12 -5.75 6.46 6.35
C LYS A 12 -7.22 6.18 6.09
N VAL A 13 -7.94 5.79 7.14
CA VAL A 13 -9.40 5.65 7.13
C VAL A 13 -9.97 7.00 7.55
N ASP A 14 -10.48 7.73 6.57
CA ASP A 14 -11.06 9.07 6.74
C ASP A 14 -12.51 8.96 7.21
N ASN A 15 -13.28 8.03 6.65
CA ASN A 15 -14.59 7.59 7.12
C ASN A 15 -14.84 6.13 6.67
N TYR A 16 -15.98 5.53 7.06
CA TYR A 16 -16.32 4.12 6.74
C TYR A 16 -16.35 3.78 5.24
N ALA A 17 -16.33 4.77 4.34
CA ALA A 17 -16.37 4.58 2.89
C ALA A 17 -15.15 5.16 2.16
N ASN A 18 -14.19 5.78 2.87
CA ASN A 18 -13.06 6.47 2.26
C ASN A 18 -11.73 6.05 2.90
N TYR A 19 -10.92 5.39 2.07
CA TYR A 19 -9.63 4.82 2.43
C TYR A 19 -8.56 5.47 1.55
N THR A 20 -7.75 6.34 2.14
CA THR A 20 -6.68 7.03 1.43
C THR A 20 -5.40 6.22 1.55
N LEU A 21 -4.88 5.74 0.42
CA LEU A 21 -3.58 5.07 0.36
C LEU A 21 -2.47 6.12 0.32
N LEU A 22 -1.54 6.00 1.25
CA LEU A 22 -0.41 6.90 1.44
C LEU A 22 0.89 6.12 1.28
N LYS A 23 1.88 6.74 0.64
CA LYS A 23 3.23 6.19 0.49
C LYS A 23 4.27 7.14 1.11
N ALA A 24 5.25 6.60 1.81
CA ALA A 24 6.42 7.34 2.29
C ALA A 24 7.17 8.00 1.13
N VAL A 25 7.52 9.26 1.32
CA VAL A 25 8.40 9.98 0.42
C VAL A 25 9.82 9.63 0.81
N ARG A 26 10.62 9.15 -0.14
CA ARG A 26 12.05 8.89 0.06
C ARG A 26 12.90 10.03 -0.48
N ASP A 27 14.08 10.25 0.11
CA ASP A 27 15.09 11.18 -0.39
C ASP A 27 16.00 10.52 -1.43
N GLU A 28 16.97 11.29 -1.91
CA GLU A 28 17.94 10.84 -2.92
C GLU A 28 18.84 9.71 -2.43
N SER A 29 18.97 9.52 -1.12
CA SER A 29 19.69 8.40 -0.51
C SER A 29 18.82 7.15 -0.34
N GLY A 30 17.52 7.26 -0.62
CA GLY A 30 16.53 6.20 -0.40
C GLY A 30 15.99 6.15 1.03
N ALA A 31 16.37 7.07 1.92
CA ALA A 31 15.82 7.15 3.28
C ALA A 31 14.43 7.81 3.28
N ILE A 32 13.57 7.45 4.24
CA ILE A 32 12.25 8.10 4.40
C ILE A 32 12.47 9.56 4.82
N LYS A 33 11.96 10.50 4.02
CA LYS A 33 11.95 11.93 4.36
C LYS A 33 11.07 12.15 5.58
N THR A 34 11.58 12.91 6.54
CA THR A 34 10.81 13.37 7.70
C THR A 34 10.44 14.84 7.56
N GLY A 35 9.27 15.20 8.10
CA GLY A 35 8.78 16.56 8.18
C GLY A 35 9.41 17.35 9.32
N LYS A 36 8.93 18.60 9.51
CA LYS A 36 9.40 19.50 10.59
C LYS A 36 9.16 18.96 12.00
N ASP A 37 8.19 18.06 12.15
CA ASP A 37 7.82 17.36 13.38
C ASP A 37 8.54 16.01 13.54
N ASN A 38 9.50 15.71 12.66
CA ASN A 38 10.21 14.45 12.58
C ASN A 38 9.31 13.23 12.25
N SER A 39 8.10 13.47 11.75
CA SER A 39 7.20 12.41 11.28
C SER A 39 7.49 12.09 9.80
N PRO A 40 7.27 10.84 9.34
CA PRO A 40 7.40 10.49 7.92
C PRO A 40 6.54 11.40 7.03
N MET A 41 7.15 11.95 5.98
CA MET A 41 6.42 12.61 4.92
C MET A 41 5.72 11.57 4.05
N LEU A 42 4.44 11.77 3.81
CA LEU A 42 3.60 10.84 3.06
C LEU A 42 2.99 11.55 1.85
N ALA A 43 2.93 10.84 0.72
CA ALA A 43 2.26 11.27 -0.49
C ALA A 43 1.02 10.41 -0.74
N THR A 44 -0.08 11.05 -1.12
CA THR A 44 -1.31 10.34 -1.51
C THR A 44 -1.10 9.61 -2.83
N LYS A 45 -1.44 8.32 -2.86
CA LYS A 45 -1.42 7.48 -4.06
C LYS A 45 -2.79 7.19 -4.62
N GLY A 46 -3.83 7.24 -3.80
CA GLY A 46 -5.20 7.08 -4.27
C GLY A 46 -6.23 7.10 -3.16
N TYR A 47 -7.48 7.21 -3.57
CA TYR A 47 -8.66 7.14 -2.71
C TYR A 47 -9.49 5.94 -3.11
N TYR A 48 -9.86 5.12 -2.13
CA TYR A 48 -10.54 3.85 -2.37
C TYR A 48 -11.78 3.75 -1.50
N SER A 49 -12.81 3.10 -2.04
CA SER A 49 -14.11 2.96 -1.39
C SER A 49 -14.12 1.95 -0.24
N ASN A 50 -13.10 1.09 -0.13
CA ASN A 50 -12.93 0.13 0.95
C ASN A 50 -11.46 -0.30 1.11
N MET A 51 -11.15 -0.92 2.26
CA MET A 51 -9.80 -1.41 2.58
C MET A 51 -9.30 -2.43 1.56
N SER A 52 -10.17 -3.33 1.08
CA SER A 52 -9.82 -4.37 0.10
C SER A 52 -9.24 -3.76 -1.19
N ARG A 53 -9.88 -2.72 -1.72
CA ARG A 53 -9.40 -2.01 -2.92
C ARG A 53 -8.11 -1.25 -2.65
N ALA A 54 -7.97 -0.62 -1.49
CA ALA A 54 -6.74 0.07 -1.09
C ALA A 54 -5.55 -0.90 -0.99
N LEU A 55 -5.77 -2.07 -0.39
CA LEU A 55 -4.75 -3.11 -0.26
C LEU A 55 -4.38 -3.71 -1.62
N ASN A 56 -5.35 -3.93 -2.50
CA ASN A 56 -5.04 -4.43 -3.85
C ASN A 56 -4.17 -3.43 -4.63
N ALA A 57 -4.52 -2.14 -4.61
CA ALA A 57 -3.71 -1.11 -5.25
C ALA A 57 -2.30 -1.01 -4.62
N CYS A 58 -2.20 -1.19 -3.30
CA CYS A 58 -0.91 -1.23 -2.62
C CYS A 58 -0.01 -2.37 -3.13
N ILE A 59 -0.57 -3.56 -3.42
CA ILE A 59 0.19 -4.69 -3.95
C ILE A 59 0.79 -4.34 -5.33
N HIS A 60 -0.01 -3.74 -6.22
CA HIS A 60 0.47 -3.32 -7.53
C HIS A 60 1.57 -2.25 -7.44
N LEU A 61 1.40 -1.25 -6.56
CA LEU A 61 2.43 -0.22 -6.33
C LEU A 61 3.73 -0.81 -5.76
N MET A 62 3.66 -1.85 -4.92
CA MET A 62 4.86 -2.56 -4.45
C MET A 62 5.62 -3.26 -5.59
N LEU A 63 4.91 -3.75 -6.61
CA LEU A 63 5.54 -4.33 -7.80
C LEU A 63 6.19 -3.26 -8.67
N GLU A 64 5.48 -2.16 -8.93
CA GLU A 64 6.00 -1.01 -9.69
C GLU A 64 7.25 -0.41 -9.03
N ASP A 65 7.29 -0.34 -7.70
CA ASP A 65 8.46 0.17 -6.98
C ASP A 65 9.68 -0.76 -7.07
N LYS A 66 9.45 -2.06 -7.20
CA LYS A 66 10.51 -3.07 -7.15
C LYS A 66 11.05 -3.39 -8.55
N TYR A 67 10.20 -3.27 -9.57
CA TYR A 67 10.52 -3.66 -10.94
C TYR A 67 10.14 -2.53 -11.89
N ASP A 68 11.15 -1.98 -12.58
CA ASP A 68 10.96 -0.95 -13.62
C ASP A 68 10.32 -1.54 -14.88
N VAL A 69 10.73 -2.74 -15.27
CA VAL A 69 10.18 -3.51 -16.39
C VAL A 69 10.08 -4.98 -16.01
N MET A 70 8.98 -5.62 -16.40
CA MET A 70 8.73 -7.03 -16.11
C MET A 70 7.86 -7.66 -17.20
N GLU A 71 8.16 -8.93 -17.53
CA GLU A 71 7.33 -9.76 -18.41
C GLU A 71 5.98 -10.08 -17.76
N LEU A 72 4.93 -10.26 -18.56
CA LEU A 72 3.57 -10.51 -18.05
C LEU A 72 3.50 -11.74 -17.12
N THR A 73 4.18 -12.83 -17.48
CA THR A 73 4.19 -14.05 -16.65
C THR A 73 4.85 -13.82 -15.30
N GLN A 74 6.00 -13.15 -15.29
CA GLN A 74 6.69 -12.79 -14.05
C GLN A 74 5.85 -11.85 -13.17
N TYR A 75 5.13 -10.91 -13.79
CA TYR A 75 4.21 -10.03 -13.08
C TYR A 75 3.07 -10.81 -12.41
N LEU A 76 2.46 -11.76 -13.12
CA LEU A 76 1.40 -12.60 -12.57
C LEU A 76 1.90 -13.48 -11.42
N ASP A 77 3.11 -14.04 -11.54
CA ASP A 77 3.71 -14.88 -10.50
C ASP A 77 3.99 -14.07 -9.21
N GLU A 78 4.59 -12.87 -9.33
CA GLU A 78 4.85 -12.01 -8.17
C GLU A 78 3.57 -11.43 -7.58
N LEU A 79 2.56 -11.14 -8.42
CA LEU A 79 1.23 -10.73 -7.96
C LEU A 79 0.59 -11.83 -7.11
N GLU A 80 0.57 -13.08 -7.59
CA GLU A 80 0.02 -14.21 -6.84
C GLU A 80 0.74 -14.39 -5.49
N ARG A 81 2.08 -14.28 -5.49
CA ARG A 81 2.89 -14.37 -4.28
C ARG A 81 2.55 -13.28 -3.26
N LEU A 82 2.43 -12.02 -3.70
CA LEU A 82 2.08 -10.92 -2.82
C LEU A 82 0.63 -11.03 -2.34
N GLU A 83 -0.31 -11.33 -3.23
CA GLU A 83 -1.71 -11.57 -2.86
C GLU A 83 -1.83 -12.68 -1.83
N ALA A 84 -1.09 -13.79 -1.97
CA ALA A 84 -1.09 -14.88 -0.99
C ALA A 84 -0.66 -14.41 0.41
N LYS A 85 0.30 -13.47 0.49
CA LYS A 85 0.74 -12.85 1.76
C LYS A 85 -0.37 -12.02 2.41
N PHE A 86 -1.15 -11.29 1.61
CA PHE A 86 -2.25 -10.44 2.10
C PHE A 86 -3.58 -11.18 2.25
N ARG A 87 -3.74 -12.35 1.61
CA ARG A 87 -4.97 -13.15 1.57
C ARG A 87 -5.57 -13.43 2.96
N PRO A 88 -4.79 -13.79 4.01
CA PRO A 88 -5.34 -14.00 5.34
C PRO A 88 -5.97 -12.72 5.93
N VAL A 89 -5.34 -11.57 5.70
CA VAL A 89 -5.82 -10.27 6.18
C VAL A 89 -7.07 -9.83 5.41
N MET A 90 -7.06 -9.99 4.08
CA MET A 90 -8.19 -9.67 3.21
C MET A 90 -9.43 -10.50 3.52
N LYS A 91 -9.27 -11.78 3.89
CA LYS A 91 -10.38 -12.62 4.35
C LYS A 91 -11.04 -12.10 5.61
N ARG A 92 -10.24 -11.66 6.60
CA ARG A 92 -10.75 -11.08 7.85
C ARG A 92 -11.56 -9.80 7.63
N PHE A 93 -11.19 -8.98 6.63
CA PHE A 93 -11.99 -7.82 6.23
C PHE A 93 -13.29 -8.19 5.50
N ARG A 94 -13.38 -9.34 4.82
CA ARG A 94 -14.62 -9.80 4.19
C ARG A 94 -15.59 -10.45 5.18
N GLU A 95 -15.06 -11.05 6.24
CA GLU A 95 -15.83 -11.79 7.24
C GLU A 95 -16.27 -10.91 8.43
N GLY A 96 -15.89 -9.63 8.46
CA GLY A 96 -16.02 -8.77 9.64
C GLY A 96 -16.31 -7.29 9.37
N ASP A 97 -16.98 -6.97 8.26
CA ASP A 97 -17.76 -5.73 8.08
C ASP A 97 -19.25 -6.09 7.99
#